data_AF-A0A699JRR9-F1
#
_entry.id   AF-A0A699JRR9-F1
#
_cell.length_a   1.000
_cell.length_b   1.000
_cell.length_c   1.000
_cell.angle_alpha   90.00
_cell.angle_beta   90.00
_cell.angle_gamma   90.00
#
_symmetry.space_group_name_H-M   'P 1'
#
loop_
_entity.id
_entity.type
_entity.pdbx_description
1 polymer ?
#
loop_
_entity_poly.entity_id
_entity_poly.type
_entity_poly.pdbx_seq_one_letter_code
_entity_poly.pdbx_strand_id
1 'polypeptide(L)'
;AAAAMKHMVSNFAKLDKFEGVDFRRWQKKMHFLLSSMSVVYVLTTPNPDDGDDAIMDQLRNRAKWDNDDYVYRGLIPNGMSDSLFDSYQNVESSKEL
;
A
#
# COMPACT_ATOMS: atom_id res chain seq x y z
N ALA A 1 12.44 -2.10 12.53
CA ALA A 1 11.46 -2.11 11.43
C ALA A 1 10.40 -1.00 11.56
N ALA A 2 9.57 -0.97 12.62
CA ALA A 2 8.48 0.00 12.77
C ALA A 2 8.91 1.49 12.79
N ALA A 3 10.03 1.83 13.44
CA ALA A 3 10.56 3.20 13.45
C ALA A 3 11.01 3.68 12.05
N ALA A 4 11.61 2.78 11.26
CA ALA A 4 12.01 3.08 9.88
C ALA A 4 10.78 3.26 8.98
N MET A 5 9.75 2.42 9.13
CA MET A 5 8.47 2.60 8.43
C MET A 5 7.82 3.94 8.78
N LYS A 6 7.71 4.28 10.08
CA LYS A 6 7.17 5.59 10.49
C LYS A 6 7.95 6.76 9.88
N HIS A 7 9.27 6.67 9.85
CA HIS A 7 10.12 7.70 9.24
C HIS A 7 9.91 7.81 7.72
N MET A 8 9.75 6.69 7.01
CA MET A 8 9.48 6.69 5.57
C MET A 8 8.07 7.22 5.24
N VAL A 9 7.05 6.83 6.00
CA VAL A 9 5.68 7.37 5.86
C VAL A 9 5.64 8.87 6.14
N SER A 10 6.39 9.33 7.14
CA SER A 10 6.48 10.76 7.47
C SER A 10 7.20 11.58 6.41
N ASN A 11 8.22 11.01 5.76
CA ASN A 11 8.90 11.65 4.63
C ASN A 11 8.06 11.58 3.35
N PHE A 12 7.21 10.55 3.23
CA PHE A 12 6.28 10.43 2.11
C PHE A 12 5.20 11.50 2.13
N ALA A 13 4.63 11.82 3.31
CA ALA A 13 3.70 12.94 3.45
C ALA A 13 4.32 14.30 3.07
N LYS A 14 5.66 14.37 2.93
CA LYS A 14 6.40 15.54 2.46
C LYS A 14 6.81 15.46 0.98
N LEU A 15 6.52 14.37 0.27
CA LEU A 15 6.71 14.31 -1.17
C LEU A 15 5.63 15.12 -1.87
N ASP A 16 5.96 15.69 -3.03
CA ASP A 16 4.98 16.33 -3.91
C ASP A 16 3.85 15.35 -4.22
N LYS A 17 2.62 15.78 -3.93
CA LYS A 17 1.40 15.06 -4.29
C LYS A 17 1.29 14.94 -5.81
N PHE A 18 0.68 13.84 -6.26
CA PHE A 18 0.35 13.66 -7.66
C PHE A 18 -0.87 14.49 -8.02
N GLU A 19 -0.65 15.47 -8.89
CA GLU A 19 -1.68 16.40 -9.38
C GLU A 19 -2.23 15.98 -10.75
N GLY A 20 -2.08 14.71 -11.16
CA GLY A 20 -2.52 14.22 -12.48
C GLY A 20 -1.50 14.40 -13.62
N VAL A 21 -0.37 15.07 -13.37
CA VAL A 21 0.73 15.26 -14.34
C VAL A 21 1.95 14.41 -13.98
N ASP A 22 2.77 14.06 -14.98
CA ASP A 22 3.99 13.25 -14.79
C ASP A 22 3.77 11.89 -14.12
N PHE A 23 2.66 11.21 -14.44
CA PHE A 23 2.27 9.91 -13.86
C PHE A 23 3.43 8.91 -13.80
N ARG A 24 4.21 8.76 -14.88
CA ARG A 24 5.37 7.84 -14.91
C ARG A 24 6.43 8.15 -13.86
N ARG A 25 6.65 9.43 -13.54
CA ARG A 25 7.61 9.84 -12.51
C ARG A 25 7.06 9.58 -11.13
N TRP A 26 5.80 9.94 -10.89
CA TRP A 26 5.12 9.65 -9.64
C TRP A 26 5.04 8.15 -9.36
N GLN A 27 4.60 7.36 -10.34
CA GLN A 27 4.50 5.89 -10.24
C GLN A 27 5.84 5.25 -9.88
N LYS A 28 6.96 5.71 -10.45
CA LYS A 28 8.30 5.23 -10.08
C LYS A 28 8.67 5.57 -8.62
N LYS A 29 8.36 6.78 -8.15
CA LYS A 29 8.59 7.18 -6.74
C LYS A 29 7.73 6.33 -5.79
N MET A 30 6.45 6.13 -6.13
CA MET A 30 5.53 5.28 -5.38
C MET A 30 6.02 3.84 -5.31
N HIS A 31 6.38 3.26 -6.45
CA HIS A 31 6.90 1.89 -6.49
C HIS A 31 8.17 1.75 -5.64
N PHE A 32 9.11 2.70 -5.73
CA PHE A 32 10.33 2.68 -4.90
C PHE A 32 10.03 2.70 -3.40
N LEU A 33 9.09 3.54 -2.96
CA LEU A 33 8.64 3.60 -1.56
C LEU A 33 7.99 2.28 -1.12
N LEU A 34 7.06 1.76 -1.91
CA LEU A 34 6.34 0.53 -1.57
C LEU A 34 7.31 -0.66 -1.53
N SER A 35 8.31 -0.68 -2.41
CA SER A 35 9.37 -1.70 -2.41
C SER A 35 10.23 -1.60 -1.16
N SER A 36 10.62 -0.39 -0.73
CA SER A 36 11.42 -0.22 0.49
C SER A 36 10.65 -0.59 1.76
N MET A 37 9.31 -0.55 1.70
CA MET A 37 8.42 -1.06 2.75
C MET A 37 8.10 -2.55 2.63
N SER A 38 8.55 -3.22 1.56
CA SER A 38 8.28 -4.64 1.28
C SER A 38 6.78 -4.98 1.15
N VAL A 39 5.94 -4.03 0.70
CA VAL A 39 4.49 -4.22 0.54
C VAL A 39 4.04 -4.35 -0.92
N VAL A 40 4.94 -4.19 -1.90
CA VAL A 40 4.59 -4.29 -3.35
C VAL A 40 3.99 -5.65 -3.72
N TYR A 41 4.36 -6.72 -3.01
CA TYR A 41 3.87 -8.07 -3.31
C TYR A 41 2.36 -8.22 -3.18
N VAL A 42 1.71 -7.36 -2.40
CA VAL A 42 0.25 -7.36 -2.18
C VAL A 42 -0.51 -7.13 -3.49
N LEU A 43 0.07 -6.40 -4.44
CA LEU A 43 -0.50 -6.21 -5.78
C LEU A 43 -0.61 -7.50 -6.59
N THR A 44 0.40 -8.36 -6.48
CA THR A 44 0.53 -9.55 -7.33
C THR A 44 0.08 -10.81 -6.63
N THR A 45 0.04 -10.79 -5.30
CA THR A 45 -0.26 -11.96 -4.47
C THR A 45 -1.69 -11.87 -3.96
N PRO A 46 -2.58 -12.84 -4.25
CA PRO A 46 -3.91 -12.88 -3.66
C PRO A 46 -3.84 -12.97 -2.13
N ASN A 47 -4.91 -12.51 -1.48
CA ASN A 47 -5.09 -12.73 -0.04
C ASN A 47 -5.01 -14.25 0.22
N PRO A 48 -4.12 -14.72 1.11
CA PRO A 48 -4.07 -16.14 1.47
C PRO A 48 -5.43 -16.59 2.01
N ASP A 49 -5.94 -17.70 1.48
CA ASP A 49 -7.23 -18.26 1.88
C ASP A 49 -7.13 -18.93 3.25
N ASP A 50 -8.15 -18.68 4.07
CA ASP A 50 -8.31 -19.29 5.39
C ASP A 50 -9.31 -20.44 5.23
N GLY A 51 -8.81 -21.60 4.84
CA GLY A 51 -9.62 -22.82 5.01
C GLY A 51 -9.97 -23.01 6.50
N ASP A 52 -11.09 -23.70 6.78
CA ASP A 52 -11.62 -23.89 8.13
C ASP A 52 -10.61 -24.52 9.14
N ASP A 53 -9.55 -25.17 8.65
CA ASP A 53 -8.46 -25.79 9.42
C ASP A 53 -7.13 -25.00 9.36
N ALA A 54 -7.20 -23.67 9.29
CA ALA A 54 -6.02 -22.83 9.10
C ALA A 54 -4.95 -23.07 10.19
N ILE A 55 -3.75 -23.48 9.75
CA ILE A 55 -2.57 -23.64 10.62
C ILE A 55 -2.16 -22.26 11.14
N MET A 56 -1.60 -22.15 12.35
CA MET A 56 -1.18 -20.87 12.96
C MET A 56 -0.35 -19.98 11.99
N ASP A 57 0.51 -20.60 11.19
CA ASP A 57 1.32 -19.90 10.19
C ASP A 57 0.48 -19.28 9.06
N GLN A 58 -0.65 -19.89 8.65
CA GLN A 58 -1.57 -19.33 7.67
C GLN A 58 -2.27 -18.10 8.24
N LEU A 59 -2.79 -18.20 9.47
CA LEU A 59 -3.42 -17.06 10.16
C LEU A 59 -2.44 -15.88 10.31
N ARG A 60 -1.18 -16.17 10.64
CA ARG A 60 -0.12 -15.15 10.72
C ARG A 60 0.19 -14.53 9.35
N ASN A 61 0.23 -15.33 8.29
CA ASN A 61 0.48 -14.84 6.94
C ASN A 61 -0.67 -13.96 6.45
N ARG A 62 -1.93 -14.33 6.75
CA ARG A 62 -3.10 -13.51 6.44
C ARG A 62 -3.09 -12.19 7.20
N ALA A 63 -2.91 -12.23 8.53
CA ALA A 63 -2.84 -11.00 9.33
C ALA A 63 -1.74 -10.05 8.85
N LYS A 64 -0.61 -10.59 8.39
CA LYS A 64 0.43 -9.79 7.73
C LYS A 64 -0.04 -9.22 6.40
N TRP A 65 -0.63 -10.05 5.54
CA TRP A 65 -1.14 -9.61 4.24
C TRP A 65 -2.18 -8.49 4.39
N ASP A 66 -3.14 -8.63 5.31
CA ASP A 66 -4.18 -7.62 5.59
C ASP A 66 -3.57 -6.31 6.09
N ASN A 67 -2.56 -6.38 6.97
CA ASN A 67 -1.84 -5.19 7.42
C ASN A 67 -1.10 -4.49 6.26
N ASP A 68 -0.42 -5.28 5.42
CA ASP A 68 0.35 -4.74 4.30
C ASP A 68 -0.57 -4.16 3.21
N ASP A 69 -1.76 -4.76 2.99
CA ASP A 69 -2.83 -4.21 2.13
C ASP A 69 -3.41 -2.91 2.68
N TYR A 70 -3.69 -2.83 3.98
CA TYR A 70 -4.12 -1.58 4.62
C TYR A 70 -3.08 -0.46 4.45
N VAL A 71 -1.80 -0.77 4.65
CA VAL A 71 -0.70 0.20 4.46
C VAL A 71 -0.62 0.63 3.00
N TYR A 72 -0.73 -0.29 2.05
CA TYR A 72 -0.74 -0.01 0.62
C TYR A 72 -1.89 0.93 0.23
N ARG A 73 -3.11 0.61 0.67
CA ARG A 73 -4.34 1.39 0.43
C ARG A 73 -4.28 2.77 1.08
N GLY A 74 -3.55 2.95 2.18
CA GLY A 74 -3.34 4.27 2.78
C GLY A 74 -2.30 5.10 2.02
N LEU A 75 -1.22 4.48 1.53
CA LEU A 75 -0.09 5.21 0.95
C LEU A 75 -0.36 5.74 -0.45
N ILE A 76 -1.05 4.98 -1.30
CA ILE A 76 -1.26 5.38 -2.70
C ILE A 76 -2.13 6.62 -2.83
N PRO A 77 -3.34 6.66 -2.25
CA PRO A 77 -4.15 7.86 -2.25
C PRO A 77 -3.46 9.02 -1.53
N ASN A 78 -2.75 8.77 -0.42
CA ASN A 78 -2.02 9.83 0.30
C ASN A 78 -0.87 10.45 -0.52
N GLY A 79 -0.43 9.77 -1.58
CA GLY A 79 0.51 10.30 -2.57
C GLY A 79 -0.14 11.15 -3.66
N MET A 80 -1.46 11.31 -3.65
CA MET A 80 -2.24 12.05 -4.63
C MET A 80 -2.75 13.38 -4.05
N SER A 81 -3.22 14.25 -4.93
CA SER A 81 -3.99 15.44 -4.55
C SER A 81 -5.29 15.05 -3.85
N ASP A 82 -5.86 15.97 -3.07
CA ASP A 82 -7.07 15.68 -2.28
C ASP A 82 -8.26 15.32 -3.20
N SER A 83 -8.36 15.94 -4.37
CA SER A 83 -9.42 15.63 -5.36
C SER A 83 -9.30 14.22 -5.94
N LEU A 84 -8.08 13.74 -6.17
CA LEU A 84 -7.82 12.38 -6.62
C LEU A 84 -8.00 11.39 -5.46
N PHE A 85 -7.53 11.72 -4.26
CA PHE A 85 -7.77 10.93 -3.05
C PHE A 85 -9.26 10.63 -2.88
N ASP A 86 -10.11 11.66 -2.96
CA ASP A 86 -11.55 11.53 -2.77
C ASP A 86 -12.20 10.55 -3.77
N SER A 87 -11.62 10.45 -4.97
CA SER A 87 -12.09 9.58 -6.05
C SER A 87 -11.70 8.11 -5.83
N TYR A 88 -10.54 7.83 -5.21
CA TYR A 88 -9.96 6.49 -5.10
C TYR A 88 -10.00 5.89 -3.68
N GLN A 89 -10.41 6.65 -2.65
CA GLN A 89 -10.39 6.18 -1.26
C GLN A 89 -11.27 4.94 -0.97
N ASN A 90 -12.30 4.71 -1.78
CA ASN A 90 -13.31 3.67 -1.54
C ASN A 90 -13.00 2.34 -2.25
N VAL A 91 -11.80 2.18 -2.80
CA VAL A 91 -11.40 0.93 -3.47
C VAL A 91 -11.19 -0.18 -2.44
N GLU A 92 -11.75 -1.36 -2.70
CA GLU A 92 -11.84 -2.47 -1.74
C GLU A 92 -10.52 -3.25 -1.62
N SER A 93 -9.74 -3.33 -2.70
CA SER A 93 -8.46 -4.04 -2.72
C SER A 93 -7.35 -3.24 -3.42
N SER A 94 -6.12 -3.40 -2.96
CA SER A 94 -4.91 -2.97 -3.69
C SER A 94 -4.87 -3.36 -5.16
N LYS A 95 -5.50 -4.48 -5.56
CA LYS A 95 -5.56 -4.94 -6.95
C LYS A 95 -6.47 -4.13 -7.86
N GLU A 96 -7.39 -3.37 -7.27
CA GLU A 96 -8.40 -2.57 -7.97
C GLU A 96 -7.97 -1.09 -8.11
N LEU A 97 -6.86 -0.71 -7.46
CA LEU A 97 -6.20 0.59 -7.60
C LEU A 97 -5.38 0.66 -8.91
#